data_AF-A0A8I2K3W6-F1
#
_entry.id   AF-A0A8I2K3W6-F1
#
_cell.length_a   1.000
_cell.length_b   1.000
_cell.length_c   1.000
_cell.angle_alpha   90.00
_cell.angle_beta   90.00
_cell.angle_gamma   90.00
#
_symmetry.space_group_name_H-M   'P 1'
#
loop_
_entity.id
_entity.type
_entity.pdbx_description
1 polymer ?
#
loop_
_entity_poly.entity_id
_entity_poly.type
_entity_poly.pdbx_seq_one_letter_code
_entity_poly.pdbx_strand_id
1 'polypeptide(L)'
;MSDTNENNKVYGVSQFKRNRYFYGKLLSVMDFEDEQRYMNNKRHLLNRMINGFGIVCGLADVEIFAEDGNIKIQFNSGGMVIDRWGREIVVPVGKEKDVLLEGPAETPLTASLMGDSTYYLYLEYKEREGELVRSALENTGSQESCTPSRIIEDFRVVASDKEPVIPTISCPATFGDITADDARQKVREWLREKTSNYCTEPGENRVFILALNKITSDDNIVKVVIDWGGTANYVSFVANNRVLSELLACHLADFTNPHKTKHSDIVDVLAVEPETAGTDRVKHVSNEDAGNWNTAFVHSNVTDSNPHQTKHSDIANVLAIDPDTPDPDRVKHVSNDDAKNWNLAFDHSIVTDSNPHQTKHSDIANVLA
;
A
#
# COMPACT_ATOMS: atom_id res chain seq x y z
N MET A 1 -0.79 -17.17 -55.78
CA MET A 1 -1.95 -17.27 -54.88
C MET A 1 -1.54 -16.50 -53.64
N SER A 2 -2.16 -15.34 -53.45
CA SER A 2 -1.66 -14.21 -52.67
C SER A 2 -1.46 -14.53 -51.19
N ASP A 3 -0.24 -14.24 -50.71
CA ASP A 3 0.06 -13.94 -49.33
C ASP A 3 -0.82 -12.78 -48.85
N THR A 4 -1.83 -13.11 -48.03
CA THR A 4 -2.54 -12.15 -47.18
C THR A 4 -2.78 -12.81 -45.82
N ASN A 5 -1.70 -13.13 -45.12
CA ASN A 5 -1.75 -13.59 -43.74
C ASN A 5 -1.33 -12.48 -42.74
N GLU A 6 -1.55 -11.22 -43.10
CA GLU A 6 -1.48 -10.07 -42.18
C GLU A 6 -2.77 -9.88 -41.34
N ASN A 7 -3.82 -10.67 -41.58
CA ASN A 7 -5.14 -10.46 -40.99
C ASN A 7 -5.47 -11.33 -39.76
N ASN A 8 -4.47 -11.78 -38.99
CA ASN A 8 -4.73 -12.41 -37.69
C ASN A 8 -3.91 -11.83 -36.54
N LYS A 9 -3.55 -10.55 -36.64
CA LYS A 9 -3.18 -9.73 -35.49
C LYS A 9 -4.45 -9.25 -34.79
N VAL A 10 -5.16 -10.20 -34.16
CA VAL A 10 -6.08 -9.85 -33.07
C VAL A 10 -5.21 -9.62 -31.86
N TYR A 11 -4.72 -8.39 -31.73
CA TYR A 11 -4.04 -7.94 -30.53
C TYR A 11 -5.11 -7.81 -29.44
N GLY A 12 -5.30 -8.90 -28.71
CA GLY A 12 -6.48 -9.16 -27.90
C GLY A 12 -6.58 -10.66 -27.66
N VAL A 13 -7.44 -11.10 -26.74
CA VAL A 13 -7.60 -12.52 -26.42
C VAL A 13 -7.98 -13.29 -27.70
N SER A 14 -7.08 -14.13 -28.20
CA SER A 14 -7.29 -14.94 -29.40
C SER A 14 -7.55 -16.41 -29.04
N GLN A 15 -8.18 -17.14 -29.97
CA GLN A 15 -8.45 -18.56 -29.75
C GLN A 15 -7.16 -19.38 -29.87
N PHE A 16 -6.85 -20.11 -28.80
CA PHE A 16 -5.71 -21.03 -28.78
C PHE A 16 -6.03 -22.30 -29.56
N LYS A 17 -5.07 -22.74 -30.38
CA LYS A 17 -5.08 -24.05 -31.04
C LYS A 17 -3.91 -24.87 -30.50
N ARG A 18 -4.14 -26.17 -30.30
CA ARG A 18 -3.10 -27.10 -29.84
C ARG A 18 -3.02 -28.28 -30.78
N ASN A 19 -1.84 -28.87 -30.89
CA ASN A 19 -1.63 -30.08 -31.65
C ASN A 19 -2.54 -31.20 -31.13
N ARG A 20 -3.22 -31.90 -32.04
CA ARG A 20 -4.00 -33.11 -31.73
C ARG A 20 -3.22 -34.32 -32.21
N TYR A 21 -2.67 -35.07 -31.26
CA TYR A 21 -2.01 -36.33 -31.54
C TYR A 21 -3.00 -37.41 -31.98
N PHE A 22 -2.62 -38.20 -32.97
CA PHE A 22 -3.29 -39.43 -33.38
C PHE A 22 -2.27 -40.42 -33.92
N TYR A 23 -2.59 -41.71 -33.89
CA TYR A 23 -1.69 -42.76 -34.35
C TYR A 23 -1.39 -42.61 -35.85
N GLY A 24 -0.10 -42.66 -36.20
CA GLY A 24 0.37 -42.46 -37.57
C GLY A 24 0.47 -40.99 -38.01
N LYS A 25 0.21 -40.01 -37.13
CA LYS A 25 0.51 -38.61 -37.44
C LYS A 25 2.02 -38.40 -37.54
N LEU A 26 2.50 -37.90 -38.67
CA LEU A 26 3.87 -37.41 -38.81
C LEU A 26 4.00 -36.06 -38.12
N LEU A 27 4.99 -35.92 -37.23
CA LEU A 27 5.30 -34.67 -36.54
C LEU A 27 6.47 -33.98 -37.22
N SER A 28 6.34 -32.66 -37.39
CA SER A 28 7.36 -31.78 -37.95
C SER A 28 7.82 -30.75 -36.93
N VAL A 29 8.88 -30.01 -37.25
CA VAL A 29 9.34 -28.87 -36.43
C VAL A 29 8.21 -27.88 -36.16
N MET A 30 7.35 -27.61 -37.16
CA MET A 30 6.20 -26.71 -37.01
C MET A 30 5.21 -27.18 -35.94
N ASP A 31 4.95 -28.49 -35.82
CA ASP A 31 4.04 -29.02 -34.78
C ASP A 31 4.60 -28.76 -33.37
N PHE A 32 5.91 -28.88 -33.18
CA PHE A 32 6.56 -28.62 -31.89
C PHE A 32 6.69 -27.13 -31.58
N GLU A 33 6.91 -26.29 -32.59
CA GLU A 33 6.87 -24.84 -32.43
C GLU A 33 5.46 -24.35 -32.05
N ASP A 34 4.42 -24.92 -32.65
CA ASP A 34 3.03 -24.60 -32.30
C ASP A 34 2.72 -24.98 -30.85
N GLU A 35 3.25 -26.10 -30.35
CA GLU A 35 3.13 -26.49 -28.95
C GLU A 35 3.84 -25.52 -27.99
N GLN A 36 5.06 -25.08 -28.33
CA GLN A 36 5.78 -24.06 -27.55
C GLN A 36 5.00 -22.74 -27.51
N ARG A 37 4.54 -22.25 -28.67
CA ARG A 37 3.72 -21.04 -28.77
C ARG A 37 2.42 -21.17 -27.97
N TYR A 38 1.75 -22.33 -28.01
CA TYR A 38 0.52 -22.57 -27.26
C TYR A 38 0.75 -22.40 -25.75
N MET A 39 1.79 -23.06 -25.21
CA MET A 39 2.09 -23.02 -23.77
C MET A 39 2.54 -21.63 -23.33
N ASN A 40 3.42 -20.98 -24.09
CA ASN A 40 3.90 -19.63 -23.79
C ASN A 40 2.76 -18.62 -23.82
N ASN A 41 1.96 -18.60 -24.88
CA ASN A 41 0.85 -17.66 -24.99
C ASN A 41 -0.24 -17.90 -23.93
N LYS A 42 -0.44 -19.16 -23.47
CA LYS A 42 -1.38 -19.45 -22.37
C LYS A 42 -0.89 -18.90 -21.03
N ARG A 43 0.40 -19.05 -20.76
CA ARG A 43 1.07 -18.49 -19.57
C ARG A 43 1.04 -16.96 -19.59
N HIS A 44 1.42 -16.35 -20.71
CA HIS A 44 1.37 -14.89 -20.89
C HIS A 44 -0.05 -14.33 -20.75
N LEU A 45 -1.07 -15.04 -21.25
CA LEU A 45 -2.46 -14.66 -21.03
C LEU A 45 -2.81 -14.63 -19.54
N LEU A 46 -2.44 -15.65 -18.77
CA LEU A 46 -2.72 -15.69 -17.33
C LEU A 46 -2.03 -14.54 -16.60
N ASN A 47 -0.76 -14.29 -16.92
CA ASN A 47 -0.01 -13.18 -16.33
C ASN A 47 -0.67 -11.83 -16.64
N ARG A 48 -0.96 -11.56 -17.91
CA ARG A 48 -1.58 -10.30 -18.34
C ARG A 48 -2.96 -10.07 -17.74
N MET A 49 -3.79 -11.12 -17.65
CA MET A 49 -5.20 -11.00 -17.27
C MET A 49 -5.46 -11.13 -15.77
N ILE A 50 -4.57 -11.80 -15.02
CA ILE A 50 -4.79 -12.11 -13.61
C ILE A 50 -3.70 -11.48 -12.74
N ASN A 51 -2.43 -11.67 -13.06
CA ASN A 51 -1.33 -11.22 -12.21
C ASN A 51 -0.99 -9.73 -12.42
N GLY A 52 -1.16 -9.22 -13.64
CA GLY A 52 -0.72 -7.88 -14.02
C GLY A 52 0.74 -7.87 -14.47
N PHE A 53 1.40 -6.73 -14.27
CA PHE A 53 2.78 -6.48 -14.71
C PHE A 53 3.55 -5.71 -13.62
N GLY A 54 4.89 -5.73 -13.70
CA GLY A 54 5.77 -5.08 -12.73
C GLY A 54 6.81 -6.03 -12.13
N ILE A 55 7.41 -5.61 -11.03
CA ILE A 55 8.39 -6.39 -10.27
C ILE A 55 7.67 -7.44 -9.44
N VAL A 56 8.10 -8.70 -9.56
CA VAL A 56 7.57 -9.82 -8.76
C VAL A 56 8.42 -10.00 -7.51
N CYS A 57 9.74 -10.07 -7.66
CA CYS A 57 10.68 -10.21 -6.56
C CYS A 57 12.12 -9.84 -6.98
N GLY A 58 12.98 -9.59 -5.99
CA GLY A 58 14.38 -9.23 -6.20
C GLY A 58 14.56 -7.79 -6.68
N LEU A 59 15.61 -7.55 -7.47
CA LEU A 59 16.03 -6.25 -8.02
C LEU A 59 16.29 -5.15 -6.98
N ALA A 60 16.37 -5.49 -5.70
CA ALA A 60 16.60 -4.54 -4.62
C ALA A 60 18.08 -4.16 -4.48
N ASP A 61 18.98 -5.06 -4.86
CA ASP A 61 20.43 -4.85 -4.80
C ASP A 61 20.98 -4.81 -6.24
N VAL A 62 21.23 -3.59 -6.69
CA VAL A 62 21.80 -3.29 -8.01
C VAL A 62 22.91 -2.27 -7.88
N GLU A 63 23.96 -2.45 -8.66
CA GLU A 63 25.09 -1.53 -8.76
C GLU A 63 25.18 -0.96 -10.17
N ILE A 64 25.56 0.32 -10.24
CA ILE A 64 25.72 1.03 -11.51
C ILE A 64 27.10 1.64 -11.54
N PHE A 65 27.81 1.39 -12.63
CA PHE A 65 29.16 1.85 -12.82
C PHE A 65 29.41 2.18 -14.29
N ALA A 66 30.45 2.96 -14.53
CA ALA A 66 30.93 3.24 -15.87
C ALA A 66 32.18 2.40 -16.15
N GLU A 67 32.17 1.65 -17.25
CA GLU A 67 33.32 0.91 -17.75
C GLU A 67 33.56 1.34 -19.20
N ASP A 68 34.78 1.76 -19.53
CA ASP A 68 35.14 2.33 -20.84
C ASP A 68 34.22 3.48 -21.32
N GLY A 69 33.63 4.22 -20.37
CA GLY A 69 32.70 5.32 -20.62
C GLY A 69 31.23 4.89 -20.83
N ASN A 70 30.97 3.59 -20.97
CA ASN A 70 29.62 3.03 -21.07
C ASN A 70 29.05 2.76 -19.69
N ILE A 71 27.76 3.05 -19.51
CA ILE A 71 27.05 2.76 -18.27
C ILE A 71 26.62 1.30 -18.27
N LYS A 72 26.96 0.60 -17.20
CA LYS A 72 26.59 -0.78 -16.95
C LYS A 72 25.82 -0.90 -15.65
N ILE A 73 25.02 -1.96 -15.58
CA ILE A 73 24.30 -2.35 -14.37
C ILE A 73 24.62 -3.79 -14.01
N GLN A 74 24.87 -4.02 -12.73
CA GLN A 74 25.03 -5.34 -12.14
C GLN A 74 23.87 -5.63 -11.19
N PHE A 75 23.23 -6.79 -11.38
CA PHE A 75 22.10 -7.26 -10.59
C PHE A 75 22.57 -8.23 -9.50
N ASN A 76 23.05 -7.70 -8.38
CA ASN A 76 23.60 -8.49 -7.28
C ASN A 76 22.59 -9.50 -6.72
N SER A 77 21.34 -9.08 -6.48
CA SER A 77 20.31 -10.00 -5.95
C SER A 77 19.62 -10.86 -7.01
N GLY A 78 19.79 -10.55 -8.30
CA GLY A 78 18.90 -11.02 -9.35
C GLY A 78 17.44 -10.59 -9.12
N GLY A 79 16.50 -11.20 -9.83
CA GLY A 79 15.07 -10.96 -9.64
C GLY A 79 14.19 -11.49 -10.77
N MET A 80 12.91 -11.15 -10.70
CA MET A 80 11.92 -11.51 -11.71
C MET A 80 10.93 -10.37 -11.91
N VAL A 81 10.62 -10.07 -13.16
CA VAL A 81 9.57 -9.11 -13.54
C VAL A 81 8.63 -9.72 -14.57
N ILE A 82 7.43 -9.16 -14.68
CA ILE A 82 6.44 -9.50 -15.71
C ILE A 82 6.16 -8.23 -16.50
N ASP A 83 6.29 -8.30 -17.82
CA ASP A 83 5.92 -7.17 -18.68
C ASP A 83 4.42 -7.09 -18.97
N ARG A 84 3.98 -6.02 -19.64
CA ARG A 84 2.55 -5.84 -19.97
C ARG A 84 2.02 -6.94 -20.90
N TRP A 85 2.88 -7.58 -21.68
CA TRP A 85 2.50 -8.67 -22.57
C TRP A 85 2.38 -10.01 -21.82
N GLY A 86 2.69 -10.03 -20.53
CA GLY A 86 2.65 -11.21 -19.67
C GLY A 86 3.90 -12.08 -19.78
N ARG A 87 4.96 -11.57 -20.41
CA ARG A 87 6.25 -12.25 -20.54
C ARG A 87 7.04 -12.08 -19.26
N GLU A 88 7.54 -13.20 -18.77
CA GLU A 88 8.40 -13.27 -17.60
C GLU A 88 9.84 -12.96 -18.00
N ILE A 89 10.45 -12.03 -17.28
CA ILE A 89 11.86 -11.70 -17.44
C ILE A 89 12.55 -12.11 -16.15
N VAL A 90 13.41 -13.13 -16.26
CA VAL A 90 14.22 -13.61 -15.14
C VAL A 90 15.60 -12.98 -15.23
N VAL A 91 15.99 -12.32 -14.15
CA VAL A 91 17.30 -11.68 -13.99
C VAL A 91 18.15 -12.56 -13.08
N PRO A 92 19.18 -13.25 -13.59
CA PRO A 92 20.05 -14.07 -12.77
C PRO A 92 20.85 -13.23 -11.76
N VAL A 93 21.19 -13.85 -10.62
CA VAL A 93 22.10 -13.29 -9.61
C VAL A 93 23.47 -12.97 -10.23
N GLY A 94 23.99 -11.78 -9.95
CA GLY A 94 25.28 -11.31 -10.46
C GLY A 94 25.31 -11.02 -11.95
N LYS A 95 24.15 -10.97 -12.63
CA LYS A 95 24.10 -10.68 -14.06
C LYS A 95 24.50 -9.22 -14.32
N GLU A 96 25.38 -9.01 -15.28
CA GLU A 96 25.76 -7.68 -15.77
C GLU A 96 25.12 -7.43 -17.16
N LYS A 97 24.72 -6.18 -17.41
CA LYS A 97 24.23 -5.70 -18.70
C LYS A 97 24.72 -4.28 -18.99
N ASP A 98 25.00 -4.01 -20.25
CA ASP A 98 25.11 -2.64 -20.75
C ASP A 98 23.73 -1.96 -20.68
N VAL A 99 23.73 -0.69 -20.30
CA VAL A 99 22.54 0.16 -20.38
C VAL A 99 22.50 0.78 -21.77
N LEU A 100 21.43 0.52 -22.52
CA LEU A 100 21.27 0.98 -23.89
C LEU A 100 20.35 2.21 -23.95
N LEU A 101 20.65 3.18 -24.79
CA LEU A 101 19.71 4.27 -25.09
C LEU A 101 18.49 3.73 -25.84
N GLU A 102 17.32 4.27 -25.51
CA GLU A 102 16.09 3.96 -26.24
C GLU A 102 16.23 4.30 -27.74
N GLY A 103 16.01 3.29 -28.59
CA GLY A 103 16.09 3.45 -30.03
C GLY A 103 16.22 2.11 -30.76
N PRO A 104 16.20 2.15 -32.11
CA PRO A 104 16.36 0.95 -32.93
C PRO A 104 17.81 0.42 -32.94
N ALA A 105 18.78 1.29 -32.64
CA ALA A 105 20.19 0.91 -32.53
C ALA A 105 20.53 0.52 -31.08
N GLU A 106 21.33 -0.52 -30.90
CA GLU A 106 21.85 -0.94 -29.59
C GLU A 106 23.02 -0.04 -29.17
N THR A 107 22.74 1.26 -29.00
CA THR A 107 23.74 2.26 -28.62
C THR A 107 23.88 2.28 -27.09
N PRO A 108 25.08 2.03 -26.53
CA PRO A 108 25.31 2.16 -25.10
C PRO A 108 25.05 3.60 -24.61
N LEU A 109 24.39 3.72 -23.45
CA LEU A 109 24.34 4.96 -22.70
C LEU A 109 25.74 5.26 -22.16
N THR A 110 26.21 6.49 -22.36
CA THR A 110 27.49 6.94 -21.80
C THR A 110 27.27 8.04 -20.78
N ALA A 111 28.17 8.15 -19.82
CA ALA A 111 28.17 9.20 -18.79
C ALA A 111 28.11 10.62 -19.41
N SER A 112 28.75 10.80 -20.56
CA SER A 112 28.76 12.06 -21.31
C SER A 112 27.40 12.41 -21.90
N LEU A 113 26.62 11.40 -22.33
CA LEU A 113 25.30 11.58 -22.95
C LEU A 113 24.20 11.89 -21.94
N MET A 114 24.39 11.58 -20.65
CA MET A 114 23.35 11.79 -19.63
C MET A 114 23.05 13.27 -19.30
N GLY A 115 23.92 14.22 -19.67
CA GLY A 115 23.68 15.65 -19.40
C GLY A 115 23.47 15.95 -17.90
N ASP A 116 22.48 16.77 -17.55
CA ASP A 116 21.95 16.91 -16.18
C ASP A 116 20.56 16.24 -16.04
N SER A 117 20.18 15.42 -17.03
CA SER A 117 18.86 14.82 -17.12
C SER A 117 18.76 13.53 -16.32
N THR A 118 17.58 13.28 -15.76
CA THR A 118 17.23 11.98 -15.20
C THR A 118 16.94 10.98 -16.31
N TYR A 119 17.50 9.78 -16.20
CA TYR A 119 17.19 8.66 -17.09
C TYR A 119 16.43 7.58 -16.34
N TYR A 120 15.45 6.99 -16.99
CA TYR A 120 14.63 5.92 -16.46
C TYR A 120 15.02 4.61 -17.12
N LEU A 121 15.42 3.63 -16.30
CA LEU A 121 15.82 2.31 -16.76
C LEU A 121 14.65 1.35 -16.78
N TYR A 122 14.59 0.58 -17.86
CA TYR A 122 13.59 -0.43 -18.09
C TYR A 122 14.24 -1.78 -18.44
N LEU A 123 13.60 -2.87 -18.02
CA LEU A 123 13.88 -4.20 -18.53
C LEU A 123 12.97 -4.49 -19.72
N GLU A 124 13.56 -4.88 -20.84
CA GLU A 124 12.84 -5.33 -22.04
C GLU A 124 13.17 -6.80 -22.33
N TYR A 125 12.13 -7.62 -22.47
CA TYR A 125 12.29 -9.04 -22.85
C TYR A 125 12.91 -9.17 -24.25
N LYS A 126 13.94 -10.01 -24.37
CA LYS A 126 14.63 -10.27 -25.62
C LYS A 126 15.07 -11.71 -25.70
N GLU A 127 14.64 -12.41 -26.74
CA GLU A 127 15.21 -13.73 -27.05
C GLU A 127 16.56 -13.57 -27.72
N ARG A 128 17.46 -14.49 -27.40
CA ARG A 128 18.73 -14.67 -28.10
C ARG A 128 18.93 -16.13 -28.48
N GLU A 129 19.73 -16.32 -29.51
CA GLU A 129 20.14 -17.64 -29.96
C GLU A 129 21.19 -18.23 -29.00
N GLY A 130 21.06 -19.53 -28.76
CA GLY A 130 21.99 -20.32 -27.96
C GLY A 130 23.22 -20.77 -28.75
N GLU A 131 23.84 -21.85 -28.29
CA GLU A 131 25.00 -22.43 -28.98
C GLU A 131 24.64 -22.95 -30.38
N LEU A 132 25.50 -22.68 -31.35
CA LEU A 132 25.39 -23.18 -32.71
C LEU A 132 25.80 -24.66 -32.78
N VAL A 133 24.96 -25.48 -33.40
CA VAL A 133 25.19 -26.92 -33.60
C VAL A 133 25.05 -27.24 -35.09
N ARG A 134 25.82 -28.23 -35.56
CA ARG A 134 25.75 -28.64 -36.96
C ARG A 134 24.40 -29.24 -37.30
N SER A 135 23.81 -28.78 -38.41
CA SER A 135 22.62 -29.41 -38.97
C SER A 135 22.98 -30.77 -39.58
N ALA A 136 22.14 -31.78 -39.34
CA ALA A 136 22.35 -33.12 -39.91
C ALA A 136 22.01 -33.21 -41.41
N LEU A 137 21.31 -32.21 -41.95
CA LEU A 137 20.92 -32.13 -43.35
C LEU A 137 21.78 -31.09 -44.07
N GLU A 138 22.91 -31.51 -44.61
CA GLU A 138 23.68 -30.73 -45.58
C GLU A 138 22.96 -30.76 -46.93
N ASN A 139 22.13 -29.77 -47.23
CA ASN A 139 21.57 -29.64 -48.57
C ASN A 139 22.04 -28.35 -49.25
N THR A 140 23.09 -28.53 -50.05
CA THR A 140 23.47 -27.75 -51.23
C THR A 140 23.54 -26.23 -51.10
N GLY A 141 24.76 -25.72 -50.92
CA GLY A 141 25.19 -24.45 -51.50
C GLY A 141 24.95 -23.16 -50.70
N SER A 142 24.23 -23.18 -49.58
CA SER A 142 24.19 -22.07 -48.63
C SER A 142 25.13 -22.34 -47.43
N GLN A 143 25.90 -21.33 -47.03
CA GLN A 143 27.03 -21.44 -46.10
C GLN A 143 26.66 -21.73 -44.63
N GLU A 144 25.40 -21.94 -44.28
CA GLU A 144 25.01 -22.12 -42.88
C GLU A 144 24.98 -23.60 -42.49
N SER A 145 26.18 -24.12 -42.21
CA SER A 145 26.39 -25.48 -41.70
C SER A 145 25.99 -25.66 -40.23
N CYS A 146 25.82 -24.56 -39.49
CA CYS A 146 25.50 -24.54 -38.07
C CYS A 146 24.28 -23.67 -37.80
N THR A 147 23.35 -24.18 -36.98
CA THR A 147 22.13 -23.46 -36.57
C THR A 147 22.03 -23.41 -35.05
N PRO A 148 21.35 -22.40 -34.46
CA PRO A 148 21.15 -22.33 -33.02
C PRO A 148 20.41 -23.56 -32.49
N SER A 149 20.96 -24.18 -31.45
CA SER A 149 20.34 -25.35 -30.81
C SER A 149 19.20 -25.00 -29.86
N ARG A 150 19.19 -23.77 -29.33
CA ARG A 150 18.25 -23.32 -28.30
C ARG A 150 17.90 -21.85 -28.49
N ILE A 151 16.70 -21.49 -28.06
CA ILE A 151 16.29 -20.12 -27.81
C ILE A 151 16.48 -19.87 -26.31
N ILE A 152 17.16 -18.78 -25.97
CA ILE A 152 17.37 -18.36 -24.59
C ILE A 152 16.57 -17.10 -24.36
N GLU A 153 15.62 -17.18 -23.42
CA GLU A 153 14.91 -16.01 -22.90
C GLU A 153 15.92 -15.15 -22.13
N ASP A 154 16.16 -13.92 -22.60
CA ASP A 154 17.08 -12.95 -22.02
C ASP A 154 16.37 -11.58 -21.96
N PHE A 155 17.11 -10.55 -21.60
CA PHE A 155 16.61 -9.19 -21.50
C PHE A 155 17.67 -8.17 -21.88
N ARG A 156 17.22 -6.96 -22.19
CA ARG A 156 18.05 -5.76 -22.35
C ARG A 156 17.64 -4.72 -21.32
N VAL A 157 18.60 -3.87 -20.95
CA VAL A 157 18.36 -2.73 -20.08
C VAL A 157 18.34 -1.49 -20.97
N VAL A 158 17.19 -0.80 -21.00
CA VAL A 158 16.96 0.35 -21.88
C VAL A 158 16.74 1.59 -21.03
N ALA A 159 17.42 2.67 -21.37
CA ALA A 159 17.31 3.98 -20.74
C ALA A 159 16.47 4.92 -21.61
N SER A 160 15.47 5.54 -20.99
CA SER A 160 14.65 6.60 -21.59
C SER A 160 14.83 7.89 -20.81
N ASP A 161 14.78 9.03 -21.49
CA ASP A 161 14.69 10.36 -20.88
C ASP A 161 13.22 10.73 -20.54
N LYS A 162 12.26 9.87 -20.89
CA LYS A 162 10.84 10.07 -20.63
C LYS A 162 10.42 9.41 -19.33
N GLU A 163 9.67 10.18 -18.54
CA GLU A 163 9.10 9.74 -17.28
C GLU A 163 8.16 8.53 -17.47
N PRO A 164 8.23 7.50 -16.59
CA PRO A 164 7.38 6.33 -16.70
C PRO A 164 5.90 6.66 -16.45
N VAL A 165 5.02 6.11 -17.27
CA VAL A 165 3.57 6.26 -17.08
C VAL A 165 3.05 5.24 -16.07
N ILE A 166 2.60 5.72 -14.92
CA ILE A 166 1.98 4.89 -13.88
C ILE A 166 0.48 4.76 -14.16
N PRO A 167 -0.10 3.55 -14.17
CA PRO A 167 -1.55 3.39 -14.22
C PRO A 167 -2.17 3.98 -12.95
N THR A 168 -3.07 4.95 -13.12
CA THR A 168 -3.84 5.50 -12.01
C THR A 168 -4.96 4.54 -11.62
N ILE A 169 -5.03 4.20 -10.32
CA ILE A 169 -6.17 3.48 -9.75
C ILE A 169 -7.25 4.53 -9.46
N SER A 170 -8.40 4.42 -10.14
CA SER A 170 -9.55 5.29 -9.93
C SER A 170 -10.71 4.46 -9.39
N CYS A 171 -11.16 4.77 -8.19
CA CYS A 171 -12.34 4.17 -7.57
C CYS A 171 -13.57 5.06 -7.79
N PRO A 172 -14.78 4.48 -7.87
CA PRO A 172 -16.00 5.27 -7.93
C PRO A 172 -16.18 6.05 -6.62
N ALA A 173 -16.64 7.30 -6.72
CA ALA A 173 -16.94 8.11 -5.55
C ALA A 173 -18.08 7.46 -4.74
N THR A 174 -17.75 6.99 -3.55
CA THR A 174 -18.67 6.34 -2.59
C THR A 174 -18.81 7.12 -1.29
N PHE A 175 -18.45 8.41 -1.31
CA PHE A 175 -18.53 9.32 -0.16
C PHE A 175 -19.87 10.09 -0.14
N GLY A 176 -20.32 10.52 1.05
CA GLY A 176 -21.57 11.29 1.27
C GLY A 176 -22.71 10.45 1.90
N ASP A 177 -23.93 11.00 1.91
CA ASP A 177 -25.15 10.30 2.35
C ASP A 177 -25.57 9.24 1.33
N ILE A 178 -24.82 8.14 1.28
CA ILE A 178 -25.10 6.98 0.44
C ILE A 178 -25.35 5.75 1.33
N THR A 179 -26.37 4.96 1.01
CA THR A 179 -26.61 3.71 1.73
C THR A 179 -25.55 2.67 1.37
N ALA A 180 -25.36 1.68 2.24
CA ALA A 180 -24.44 0.58 1.96
C ALA A 180 -24.81 -0.19 0.67
N ASP A 181 -26.10 -0.30 0.36
CA ASP A 181 -26.58 -1.00 -0.83
C ASP A 181 -26.34 -0.19 -2.12
N ASP A 182 -26.54 1.13 -2.07
CA ASP A 182 -26.22 2.02 -3.19
C ASP A 182 -24.71 2.04 -3.47
N ALA A 183 -23.87 2.05 -2.43
CA ALA A 183 -22.41 1.97 -2.57
C ALA A 183 -22.00 0.66 -3.23
N ARG A 184 -22.56 -0.48 -2.80
CA ARG A 184 -22.33 -1.79 -3.43
C ARG A 184 -22.76 -1.80 -4.90
N GLN A 185 -23.89 -1.17 -5.22
CA GLN A 185 -24.35 -1.06 -6.60
C GLN A 185 -23.37 -0.25 -7.45
N LYS A 186 -22.93 0.92 -7.00
CA LYS A 186 -21.93 1.74 -7.70
C LYS A 186 -20.63 0.98 -7.95
N VAL A 187 -20.15 0.22 -6.97
CA VAL A 187 -18.95 -0.62 -7.13
C VAL A 187 -19.17 -1.71 -8.18
N ARG A 188 -20.34 -2.37 -8.19
CA ARG A 188 -20.68 -3.38 -9.21
C ARG A 188 -20.74 -2.79 -10.61
N GLU A 189 -21.34 -1.62 -10.77
CA GLU A 189 -21.42 -0.91 -12.04
C GLU A 189 -20.04 -0.49 -12.54
N TRP A 190 -19.21 0.07 -11.66
CA TRP A 190 -17.82 0.39 -11.97
C TRP A 190 -17.00 -0.85 -12.37
N LEU A 191 -17.12 -1.97 -11.64
CA LEU A 191 -16.47 -3.23 -12.01
C LEU A 191 -16.95 -3.72 -13.38
N ARG A 192 -18.25 -3.64 -13.65
CA ARG A 192 -18.82 -4.00 -14.96
C ARG A 192 -18.23 -3.10 -16.05
N GLU A 193 -18.16 -1.79 -15.85
CA GLU A 193 -17.55 -0.86 -16.81
C GLU A 193 -16.09 -1.24 -17.09
N LYS A 194 -15.29 -1.42 -16.03
CA LYS A 194 -13.86 -1.79 -16.14
C LYS A 194 -13.64 -3.13 -16.84
N THR A 195 -14.56 -4.07 -16.70
CA THR A 195 -14.49 -5.40 -17.34
C THR A 195 -15.21 -5.47 -18.68
N SER A 196 -16.00 -4.46 -19.04
CA SER A 196 -16.77 -4.42 -20.30
C SER A 196 -15.95 -3.95 -21.50
N ASN A 197 -14.89 -3.17 -21.26
CA ASN A 197 -13.93 -2.84 -22.29
C ASN A 197 -13.19 -4.11 -22.72
N TYR A 198 -13.08 -4.33 -24.04
CA TYR A 198 -12.32 -5.43 -24.62
C TYR A 198 -10.94 -5.54 -23.95
N CYS A 199 -10.39 -6.76 -23.85
CA CYS A 199 -9.02 -6.96 -23.38
C CYS A 199 -8.07 -6.17 -24.29
N THR A 200 -7.74 -4.94 -23.88
CA THR A 200 -6.99 -3.98 -24.67
C THR A 200 -5.60 -4.54 -24.95
N GLU A 201 -5.01 -4.06 -26.04
CA GLU A 201 -3.61 -4.36 -26.29
C GLU A 201 -2.78 -3.98 -25.06
N PRO A 202 -1.91 -4.89 -24.59
CA PRO A 202 -0.95 -4.51 -23.59
C PRO A 202 -0.08 -3.39 -24.18
N GLY A 203 0.08 -2.30 -23.42
CA GLY A 203 0.89 -1.16 -23.80
C GLY A 203 2.38 -1.50 -23.90
N GLU A 204 3.26 -0.59 -23.49
CA GLU A 204 4.70 -0.79 -23.62
C GLU A 204 5.20 -2.12 -23.02
N ASN A 205 6.10 -2.77 -23.75
CA ASN A 205 6.61 -4.11 -23.48
C ASN A 205 7.83 -4.12 -22.53
N ARG A 206 8.01 -3.03 -21.77
CA ARG A 206 9.15 -2.75 -20.91
C ARG A 206 8.70 -2.50 -19.48
N VAL A 207 9.53 -2.89 -18.51
CA VAL A 207 9.23 -2.75 -17.07
C VAL A 207 10.20 -1.77 -16.45
N PHE A 208 9.69 -0.67 -15.91
CA PHE A 208 10.50 0.30 -15.19
C PHE A 208 11.11 -0.33 -13.92
N ILE A 209 12.40 -0.07 -13.70
CA ILE A 209 13.12 -0.59 -12.54
C ILE A 209 13.80 0.48 -11.70
N LEU A 210 14.38 1.52 -12.32
CA LEU A 210 15.32 2.44 -11.65
C LEU A 210 15.32 3.81 -12.33
N ALA A 211 15.42 4.89 -11.55
CA ALA A 211 15.75 6.22 -12.05
C ALA A 211 17.22 6.54 -11.75
N LEU A 212 17.91 7.15 -12.71
CA LEU A 212 19.31 7.54 -12.62
C LEU A 212 19.46 9.04 -12.73
N ASN A 213 20.20 9.62 -11.82
CA ASN A 213 20.62 11.01 -11.88
C ASN A 213 22.13 11.07 -12.17
N LYS A 214 22.53 12.04 -12.97
CA LYS A 214 23.94 12.36 -13.15
C LYS A 214 24.38 13.32 -12.05
N ILE A 215 25.51 13.02 -11.43
CA ILE A 215 26.18 13.89 -10.48
C ILE A 215 27.59 14.17 -11.00
N THR A 216 27.92 15.44 -11.22
CA THR A 216 29.27 15.87 -11.60
C THR A 216 30.06 16.16 -10.33
N SER A 217 31.24 15.55 -10.18
CA SER A 217 32.16 15.84 -9.07
C SER A 217 33.12 16.98 -9.45
N ASP A 218 33.66 17.69 -8.45
CA ASP A 218 34.60 18.81 -8.63
C ASP A 218 35.86 18.44 -9.45
N ASP A 219 36.24 17.16 -9.43
CA ASP A 219 37.35 16.60 -10.23
C ASP A 219 36.98 16.31 -11.70
N ASN A 220 35.83 16.78 -12.19
CA ASN A 220 35.30 16.54 -13.53
C ASN A 220 35.00 15.05 -13.82
N ILE A 221 34.92 14.22 -12.78
CA ILE A 221 34.50 12.82 -12.86
C ILE A 221 32.98 12.77 -12.81
N VAL A 222 32.38 12.18 -13.84
CA VAL A 222 30.93 11.95 -13.89
C VAL A 222 30.59 10.72 -13.06
N LYS A 223 29.81 10.92 -11.99
CA LYS A 223 29.27 9.85 -11.16
C LYS A 223 27.79 9.66 -11.47
N VAL A 224 27.41 8.47 -11.91
CA VAL A 224 26.01 8.09 -12.06
C VAL A 224 25.52 7.54 -10.72
N VAL A 225 24.38 8.05 -10.23
CA VAL A 225 23.81 7.64 -8.94
C VAL A 225 22.35 7.27 -9.13
N ILE A 226 21.91 6.23 -8.42
CA ILE A 226 20.52 5.79 -8.40
C ILE A 226 19.69 6.80 -7.59
N ASP A 227 18.63 7.31 -8.22
CA ASP A 227 17.62 8.12 -7.56
C ASP A 227 16.55 7.24 -6.94
N TRP A 228 16.76 6.80 -5.71
CA TRP A 228 15.81 5.95 -5.00
C TRP A 228 14.46 6.64 -4.74
N GLY A 229 14.46 7.96 -4.52
CA GLY A 229 13.25 8.74 -4.29
C GLY A 229 12.40 8.83 -5.55
N GLY A 230 13.02 9.18 -6.68
CA GLY A 230 12.38 9.15 -8.00
C GLY A 230 11.93 7.74 -8.39
N THR A 231 12.77 6.73 -8.14
CA THR A 231 12.45 5.32 -8.42
C THR A 231 11.18 4.88 -7.70
N ALA A 232 11.06 5.16 -6.40
CA ALA A 232 9.91 4.74 -5.59
C ALA A 232 8.56 5.27 -6.09
N ASN A 233 8.55 6.39 -6.83
CA ASN A 233 7.31 6.96 -7.37
C ASN A 233 6.75 6.12 -8.53
N TYR A 234 7.60 5.47 -9.33
CA TYR A 234 7.19 4.82 -10.59
C TYR A 234 7.23 3.30 -10.56
N VAL A 235 7.87 2.68 -9.57
CA VAL A 235 7.95 1.21 -9.48
C VAL A 235 6.55 0.62 -9.34
N SER A 236 6.24 -0.32 -10.21
CA SER A 236 5.03 -1.14 -10.14
C SER A 236 5.38 -2.54 -9.68
N PHE A 237 4.62 -3.06 -8.71
CA PHE A 237 4.77 -4.42 -8.20
C PHE A 237 3.61 -5.30 -8.66
N VAL A 238 3.91 -6.56 -8.97
CA VAL A 238 2.89 -7.58 -9.21
C VAL A 238 2.28 -7.97 -7.86
N ALA A 239 1.08 -7.47 -7.60
CA ALA A 239 0.34 -7.75 -6.37
C ALA A 239 -0.23 -9.19 -6.39
N ASN A 240 0.60 -10.16 -6.06
CA ASN A 240 0.13 -11.53 -5.86
C ASN A 240 -0.86 -11.62 -4.68
N ASN A 241 -1.64 -12.71 -4.61
CA ASN A 241 -2.68 -12.89 -3.59
C ASN A 241 -2.16 -12.70 -2.15
N ARG A 242 -0.91 -13.08 -1.89
CA ARG A 242 -0.29 -12.91 -0.57
C ARG A 242 -0.04 -11.43 -0.27
N VAL A 243 0.61 -10.70 -1.18
CA VAL A 243 0.88 -9.26 -1.02
C VAL A 243 -0.43 -8.49 -0.88
N LEU A 244 -1.45 -8.79 -1.68
CA LEU A 244 -2.76 -8.16 -1.58
C LEU A 244 -3.42 -8.44 -0.20
N SER A 245 -3.35 -9.68 0.27
CA SER A 245 -3.84 -10.06 1.60
C SER A 245 -3.11 -9.34 2.73
N GLU A 246 -1.77 -9.24 2.64
CA GLU A 246 -0.94 -8.55 3.63
C GLU A 246 -1.22 -7.05 3.61
N LEU A 247 -1.33 -6.42 2.44
CA LEU A 247 -1.71 -5.01 2.31
C LEU A 247 -3.08 -4.72 2.92
N LEU A 248 -4.07 -5.57 2.64
CA LEU A 248 -5.40 -5.44 3.25
C LEU A 248 -5.34 -5.62 4.77
N ALA A 249 -4.59 -6.60 5.26
CA ALA A 249 -4.42 -6.82 6.70
C ALA A 249 -3.73 -5.62 7.39
N CYS A 250 -2.65 -5.08 6.80
CA CYS A 250 -1.98 -3.88 7.28
C CYS A 250 -2.93 -2.68 7.31
N HIS A 251 -3.74 -2.51 6.26
CA HIS A 251 -4.73 -1.43 6.19
C HIS A 251 -5.83 -1.57 7.27
N LEU A 252 -6.35 -2.78 7.47
CA LEU A 252 -7.38 -3.06 8.49
C LEU A 252 -6.84 -3.00 9.92
N ALA A 253 -5.54 -3.21 10.13
CA ALA A 253 -4.88 -3.18 11.43
C ALA A 253 -4.32 -1.80 11.81
N ASP A 254 -4.22 -0.85 10.87
CA ASP A 254 -3.88 0.54 11.16
C ASP A 254 -5.11 1.27 11.71
N PHE A 255 -5.26 1.26 13.03
CA PHE A 255 -6.33 1.97 13.73
C PHE A 255 -6.03 3.45 13.95
N THR A 256 -4.85 3.94 13.53
CA THR A 256 -4.40 5.31 13.83
C THR A 256 -4.67 6.27 12.68
N ASN A 257 -4.18 5.96 11.48
CA ASN A 257 -4.43 6.77 10.29
C ASN A 257 -4.25 5.93 9.01
N PRO A 258 -5.12 4.94 8.77
CA PRO A 258 -5.00 3.98 7.66
C PRO A 258 -5.06 4.63 6.28
N HIS A 259 -5.54 5.86 6.20
CA HIS A 259 -5.67 6.65 4.98
C HIS A 259 -4.65 7.78 4.89
N LYS A 260 -3.75 7.92 5.90
CA LYS A 260 -2.74 8.98 6.01
C LYS A 260 -3.29 10.39 5.76
N THR A 261 -4.54 10.63 6.14
CA THR A 261 -5.18 11.92 5.98
C THR A 261 -4.61 12.90 6.99
N LYS A 262 -4.18 14.09 6.53
CA LYS A 262 -3.82 15.18 7.44
C LYS A 262 -5.07 15.95 7.80
N HIS A 263 -5.03 16.61 8.95
CA HIS A 263 -6.12 17.50 9.37
C HIS A 263 -6.40 18.60 8.32
N SER A 264 -5.36 19.10 7.65
CA SER A 264 -5.46 20.07 6.54
C SER A 264 -6.20 19.56 5.30
N ASP A 265 -6.31 18.25 5.14
CA ASP A 265 -6.91 17.61 3.96
C ASP A 265 -8.41 17.34 4.18
N ILE A 266 -8.91 17.54 5.41
CA ILE A 266 -10.32 17.44 5.76
C ILE A 266 -10.95 18.79 5.43
N VAL A 267 -11.72 18.84 4.34
CA VAL A 267 -12.51 20.02 3.94
C VAL A 267 -13.40 20.45 5.10
N ASP A 268 -13.30 21.72 5.51
CA ASP A 268 -14.11 22.43 6.51
C ASP A 268 -15.30 21.63 7.03
N VAL A 269 -15.04 20.76 8.03
CA VAL A 269 -16.13 20.29 8.87
C VAL A 269 -16.51 21.52 9.66
N LEU A 270 -17.59 22.19 9.22
CA LEU A 270 -18.22 23.29 9.91
C LEU A 270 -18.07 23.06 11.41
N ALA A 271 -17.40 23.99 12.10
CA ALA A 271 -17.34 23.98 13.55
C ALA A 271 -18.79 24.05 14.05
N VAL A 272 -19.40 22.89 14.29
CA VAL A 272 -20.73 22.82 14.87
C VAL A 272 -20.52 23.11 16.35
N GLU A 273 -20.97 24.30 16.75
CA GLU A 273 -21.07 24.75 18.13
C GLU A 273 -21.55 23.59 19.03
N PRO A 274 -20.88 23.34 20.17
CA PRO A 274 -21.09 22.16 21.02
C PRO A 274 -22.49 22.03 21.60
N GLU A 275 -23.33 23.05 21.45
CA GLU A 275 -24.58 23.22 22.19
C GLU A 275 -25.79 22.48 21.58
N THR A 276 -25.62 21.82 20.42
CA THR A 276 -26.75 21.15 19.71
C THR A 276 -26.57 19.67 19.41
N ALA A 277 -25.55 19.01 19.96
CA ALA A 277 -25.25 17.62 19.60
C ALA A 277 -25.95 16.59 20.51
N GLY A 278 -26.96 15.90 19.96
CA GLY A 278 -27.57 14.71 20.56
C GLY A 278 -26.58 13.56 20.78
N THR A 279 -26.96 12.63 21.66
CA THR A 279 -26.10 11.60 22.30
C THR A 279 -25.52 10.52 21.38
N ASP A 280 -25.86 10.50 20.10
CA ASP A 280 -25.51 9.42 19.17
C ASP A 280 -24.63 9.90 18.00
N ARG A 281 -23.46 10.49 18.28
CA ARG A 281 -22.46 10.76 17.23
C ARG A 281 -21.17 10.00 17.46
N VAL A 282 -20.83 9.13 16.51
CA VAL A 282 -19.49 8.61 16.31
C VAL A 282 -18.65 9.76 15.76
N LYS A 283 -17.98 10.50 16.63
CA LYS A 283 -17.01 11.51 16.22
C LYS A 283 -15.79 10.81 15.63
N HIS A 284 -15.38 11.17 14.41
CA HIS A 284 -14.02 10.92 13.97
C HIS A 284 -13.13 11.93 14.69
N VAL A 285 -12.77 11.59 15.93
CA VAL A 285 -11.89 12.37 16.78
C VAL A 285 -10.45 12.03 16.34
N SER A 286 -9.58 13.03 16.13
CA SER A 286 -8.16 12.76 15.88
C SER A 286 -7.57 11.97 17.06
N ASN A 287 -6.48 11.21 16.90
CA ASN A 287 -5.88 10.50 18.04
C ASN A 287 -5.47 11.43 19.19
N GLU A 288 -5.10 12.67 18.87
CA GLU A 288 -4.81 13.72 19.85
C GLU A 288 -6.06 14.21 20.57
N ASP A 289 -7.14 14.46 19.82
CA ASP A 289 -8.43 14.84 20.39
C ASP A 289 -9.10 13.68 21.15
N ALA A 290 -8.83 12.43 20.77
CA ALA A 290 -9.31 11.21 21.42
C ALA A 290 -8.53 10.97 22.72
N GLY A 291 -7.23 11.31 22.71
CA GLY A 291 -6.42 11.44 23.91
C GLY A 291 -6.96 12.51 24.85
N ASN A 292 -7.32 13.68 24.31
CA ASN A 292 -7.92 14.79 25.06
C ASN A 292 -9.33 14.44 25.60
N TRP A 293 -10.10 13.64 24.87
CA TRP A 293 -11.40 13.13 25.34
C TRP A 293 -11.26 12.10 26.46
N ASN A 294 -10.27 11.20 26.36
CA ASN A 294 -9.96 10.24 27.40
C ASN A 294 -9.40 10.91 28.67
N THR A 295 -8.73 12.07 28.57
CA THR A 295 -8.36 12.89 29.73
C THR A 295 -9.50 13.78 30.23
N ALA A 296 -10.41 14.23 29.36
CA ALA A 296 -11.56 15.06 29.73
C ALA A 296 -12.63 14.33 30.55
N PHE A 297 -12.72 12.99 30.47
CA PHE A 297 -13.64 12.23 31.32
C PHE A 297 -13.14 12.08 32.77
N VAL A 298 -11.89 12.46 33.06
CA VAL A 298 -11.28 12.23 34.37
C VAL A 298 -11.39 13.48 35.24
N HIS A 299 -12.55 13.67 35.88
CA HIS A 299 -12.67 14.61 37.02
C HIS A 299 -11.82 14.18 38.24
N SER A 300 -11.14 13.03 38.19
CA SER A 300 -10.38 12.48 39.33
C SER A 300 -9.06 13.21 39.64
N ASN A 301 -8.63 14.15 38.80
CA ASN A 301 -7.40 14.92 39.04
C ASN A 301 -7.67 16.37 39.49
N VAL A 302 -8.94 16.77 39.64
CA VAL A 302 -9.29 18.05 40.28
C VAL A 302 -9.50 17.78 41.77
N THR A 303 -8.41 17.78 42.54
CA THR A 303 -8.46 17.55 44.00
C THR A 303 -8.75 18.80 44.81
N ASP A 304 -8.86 19.98 44.17
CA ASP A 304 -9.11 21.24 44.88
C ASP A 304 -10.40 21.93 44.44
N SER A 305 -11.30 22.01 45.42
CA SER A 305 -12.45 22.90 45.62
C SER A 305 -12.83 23.87 44.49
N ASN A 306 -14.06 23.70 44.00
CA ASN A 306 -14.85 24.67 43.22
C ASN A 306 -14.35 24.97 41.78
N PRO A 307 -14.47 24.01 40.84
CA PRO A 307 -14.04 24.16 39.45
C PRO A 307 -14.86 25.19 38.64
N HIS A 308 -16.02 25.61 39.15
CA HIS A 308 -16.88 26.60 38.51
C HIS A 308 -16.82 27.99 39.17
N GLN A 309 -15.95 28.18 40.16
CA GLN A 309 -15.74 29.44 40.89
C GLN A 309 -17.03 30.10 41.43
N THR A 310 -18.07 29.29 41.71
CA THR A 310 -19.35 29.78 42.19
C THR A 310 -19.16 30.43 43.56
N LYS A 311 -19.56 31.69 43.73
CA LYS A 311 -19.46 32.39 45.02
C LYS A 311 -20.75 32.23 45.79
N HIS A 312 -20.67 32.28 47.12
CA HIS A 312 -21.83 32.18 48.00
C HIS A 312 -22.88 33.29 47.76
N SER A 313 -22.45 34.43 47.21
CA SER A 313 -23.31 35.54 46.77
C SER A 313 -24.17 35.24 45.54
N ASP A 314 -23.79 34.24 44.75
CA ASP A 314 -24.42 33.91 43.48
C ASP A 314 -25.58 32.91 43.68
N ILE A 315 -25.73 32.40 44.91
CA ILE A 315 -26.83 31.54 45.35
C ILE A 315 -27.88 32.43 46.00
N ALA A 316 -28.78 32.98 45.19
CA ALA A 316 -29.83 33.88 45.68
C ALA A 316 -30.76 33.17 46.71
N ASN A 317 -30.81 33.69 47.92
CA ASN A 317 -31.82 33.47 48.96
C ASN A 317 -32.24 32.01 49.23
N VAL A 318 -31.30 31.16 49.63
CA VAL A 318 -31.66 29.92 50.33
C VAL A 318 -31.84 30.26 51.81
N LEU A 319 -33.09 30.33 52.26
CA LEU A 319 -33.42 30.53 53.67
C LEU A 319 -32.76 29.42 54.52
N ALA A 320 -32.37 29.72 55.76
CA ALA A 320 -31.89 28.71 56.69
C ALA A 320 -33.00 27.67 56.95
N ILE A 321 -32.71 26.39 56.72
CA ILE A 321 -33.69 25.30 56.84
C ILE A 321 -33.43 24.51 58.12
N ASP A 322 -34.50 24.25 58.87
CA ASP A 322 -34.55 23.43 60.09
C ASP A 322 -34.12 21.97 59.79
N PRO A 323 -33.09 21.44 60.47
CA PRO A 323 -32.60 20.09 60.22
C PRO A 323 -33.56 18.95 60.61
N ASP A 324 -34.63 19.22 61.36
CA ASP A 324 -35.56 18.19 61.86
C ASP A 324 -36.80 17.95 60.97
N THR A 325 -36.91 18.66 59.85
CA THR A 325 -38.02 18.43 58.89
C THR A 325 -37.70 17.28 57.93
N PRO A 326 -38.49 16.20 57.87
CA PRO A 326 -38.27 15.11 56.92
C PRO A 326 -38.74 15.54 55.52
N ASP A 327 -37.80 15.59 54.58
CA ASP A 327 -38.07 15.79 53.16
C ASP A 327 -37.54 14.57 52.37
N PRO A 328 -38.42 13.74 51.79
CA PRO A 328 -38.04 12.51 51.12
C PRO A 328 -37.31 12.72 49.78
N ASP A 329 -37.32 13.94 49.22
CA ASP A 329 -36.66 14.26 47.94
C ASP A 329 -35.30 14.98 48.13
N ARG A 330 -34.81 15.08 49.36
CA ARG A 330 -33.60 15.85 49.69
C ARG A 330 -32.32 15.09 49.36
N VAL A 331 -31.58 15.56 48.36
CA VAL A 331 -30.15 15.23 48.18
C VAL A 331 -29.34 16.22 49.04
N LYS A 332 -28.78 15.74 50.17
CA LYS A 332 -27.94 16.56 51.05
C LYS A 332 -26.61 16.87 50.35
N HIS A 333 -26.46 18.08 49.81
CA HIS A 333 -25.15 18.58 49.42
C HIS A 333 -24.45 19.13 50.67
N VAL A 334 -23.58 18.31 51.26
CA VAL A 334 -22.59 18.78 52.24
C VAL A 334 -21.43 19.42 51.48
N SER A 335 -20.87 20.50 52.03
CA SER A 335 -19.64 21.08 51.48
C SER A 335 -18.49 20.06 51.55
N ASN A 336 -17.47 20.18 50.70
CA ASN A 336 -16.30 19.28 50.74
C ASN A 336 -15.58 19.31 52.10
N ASP A 337 -15.64 20.42 52.83
CA ASP A 337 -15.06 20.56 54.16
C ASP A 337 -15.87 19.81 55.22
N ASP A 338 -17.21 19.85 55.14
CA ASP A 338 -18.09 19.07 56.02
C ASP A 338 -18.01 17.56 55.73
N ALA A 339 -17.87 17.18 54.46
CA ALA A 339 -17.64 15.79 54.05
C ALA A 339 -16.28 15.26 54.55
N LYS A 340 -15.23 16.11 54.57
CA LYS A 340 -13.93 15.78 55.16
C LYS A 340 -14.02 15.57 56.67
N ASN A 341 -14.73 16.43 57.39
CA ASN A 341 -14.96 16.26 58.83
C ASN A 341 -15.74 14.99 59.16
N TRP A 342 -16.69 14.61 58.30
CA TRP A 342 -17.41 13.34 58.41
C TRP A 342 -16.51 12.11 58.20
N ASN A 343 -15.60 12.16 57.22
CA ASN A 343 -14.64 11.08 56.96
C ASN A 343 -13.56 10.99 58.05
N LEU A 344 -13.14 12.11 58.64
CA LEU A 344 -12.20 12.14 59.78
C LEU A 344 -12.83 11.56 61.06
N ALA A 345 -14.15 11.72 61.25
CA ALA A 345 -14.86 11.06 62.35
C ALA A 345 -14.95 9.52 62.15
N PHE A 346 -14.83 9.04 60.92
CA PHE A 346 -14.83 7.62 60.59
C PHE A 346 -13.45 6.96 60.85
N ASP A 347 -12.37 7.71 60.69
CA ASP A 347 -10.97 7.23 60.74
C ASP A 347 -10.41 7.06 62.17
N HIS A 348 -11.17 7.42 63.21
CA HIS A 348 -10.81 7.15 64.62
C HIS A 348 -11.32 5.79 65.15
N SER A 349 -11.62 4.84 64.26
CA SER A 349 -12.20 3.54 64.62
C SER A 349 -11.39 2.30 64.19
N ILE A 350 -10.10 2.44 63.87
CA ILE A 350 -9.21 1.27 63.67
C ILE A 350 -8.36 1.04 64.92
N VAL A 351 -8.90 0.35 65.94
CA VAL A 351 -8.10 -0.47 66.85
C VAL A 351 -8.83 -1.77 67.16
N THR A 352 -8.10 -2.85 66.90
CA THR A 352 -8.35 -4.26 67.17
C THR A 352 -8.39 -4.58 68.66
N ASP A 353 -9.51 -5.04 69.22
CA ASP A 353 -9.60 -6.30 70.00
C ASP A 353 -11.04 -6.65 70.41
N SER A 354 -11.24 -7.92 70.75
CA SER A 354 -12.46 -8.73 70.82
C SER A 354 -13.59 -8.26 71.76
N ASN A 355 -14.78 -8.07 71.18
CA ASN A 355 -16.14 -8.13 71.77
C ASN A 355 -16.41 -7.28 73.02
N PRO A 356 -17.28 -6.26 72.92
CA PRO A 356 -18.49 -6.31 73.73
C PRO A 356 -19.67 -5.55 73.08
N HIS A 357 -20.60 -6.27 72.46
CA HIS A 357 -21.99 -5.87 72.67
C HIS A 357 -22.26 -6.04 74.16
N GLN A 358 -22.59 -4.98 74.92
CA GLN A 358 -23.70 -4.93 75.91
C GLN A 358 -23.91 -3.48 76.40
N THR A 359 -25.13 -3.03 76.14
CA THR A 359 -25.83 -1.77 76.45
C THR A 359 -25.83 -1.35 77.93
N LYS A 360 -26.12 -0.06 78.22
CA LYS A 360 -27.42 0.35 78.79
C LYS A 360 -27.61 1.86 79.04
N HIS A 361 -28.89 2.18 79.08
CA HIS A 361 -29.62 3.45 79.10
C HIS A 361 -29.42 4.31 80.38
N SER A 362 -28.33 4.10 81.14
CA SER A 362 -28.15 4.64 82.50
C SER A 362 -27.04 5.67 82.67
N ASP A 363 -26.24 5.96 81.64
CA ASP A 363 -25.14 6.93 81.78
C ASP A 363 -25.57 8.38 81.43
N ILE A 364 -26.89 8.59 81.43
CA ILE A 364 -27.56 9.88 81.53
C ILE A 364 -27.23 10.50 82.90
N ALA A 365 -26.47 11.60 82.93
CA ALA A 365 -26.69 12.72 83.85
C ALA A 365 -25.70 13.88 83.55
N ASN A 366 -26.10 14.80 82.67
CA ASN A 366 -26.03 16.25 82.88
C ASN A 366 -26.35 17.01 81.58
N VAL A 367 -27.60 16.85 81.15
CA VAL A 367 -28.35 17.91 80.48
C VAL A 367 -29.37 18.38 81.51
N LEU A 368 -29.04 19.43 82.25
CA LEU A 368 -29.91 20.46 82.86
C LEU A 368 -29.04 21.38 83.75
N ALA A 369 -28.48 22.41 83.13
CA ALA A 369 -28.23 23.75 83.70
C ALA A 369 -27.89 24.70 82.54
#